data_AF-A0A256IQB8-F1
#
_entry.id   AF-A0A256IQB8-F1
#
_cell.length_a   1.000
_cell.length_b   1.000
_cell.length_c   1.000
_cell.angle_alpha   90.00
_cell.angle_beta   90.00
_cell.angle_gamma   90.00
#
_symmetry.space_group_name_H-M   'P 1'
#
loop_
_entity.id
_entity.type
_entity.pdbx_description
1 polymer ?
#
loop_
_entity_poly.entity_id
_entity_poly.type
_entity_poly.pdbx_seq_one_letter_code
_entity_poly.pdbx_strand_id
1 'polypeptide(L)'
;MIILIDDREKRPWKFPGVETEEARLETGDYSIKGFEDRFAVERKSLNDLATSVGSDRDRFEAEIQRAQDFDEFAVVVEASREDVEAGRYYSQIHPNAVLGTTEKWPWKFDRLEFVWAGENEDGVGVRDLPAARDYGAQETLRLLDRWYLKAASDLF
;
A
#
# COMPACT_ATOMS: atom_id res chain seq x y z
N MET A 1 3.23 -19.29 4.57
CA MET A 1 3.75 -18.04 3.99
C MET A 1 4.57 -17.34 5.06
N ILE A 2 5.74 -16.79 4.73
CA ILE A 2 6.53 -15.94 5.61
C ILE A 2 6.47 -14.52 5.02
N ILE A 3 6.08 -13.53 5.82
CA ILE A 3 6.04 -12.13 5.39
C ILE A 3 7.44 -11.54 5.58
N LEU A 4 7.98 -10.93 4.52
CA LEU A 4 9.16 -10.09 4.64
C LEU A 4 8.75 -8.66 4.94
N ILE A 5 9.51 -8.02 5.83
CA ILE A 5 9.37 -6.62 6.22
C ILE A 5 10.66 -5.90 5.81
N ASP A 6 10.55 -4.80 5.06
CA ASP A 6 11.72 -4.03 4.67
C ASP A 6 12.48 -3.49 5.89
N ASP A 7 13.80 -3.68 5.92
CA ASP A 7 14.66 -3.31 7.05
C ASP A 7 14.78 -1.78 7.27
N ARG A 8 14.30 -0.96 6.34
CA ARG A 8 14.24 0.51 6.48
C ARG A 8 12.89 1.00 7.02
N GLU A 9 11.87 0.15 7.08
CA GLU A 9 10.55 0.52 7.54
C GLU A 9 10.56 0.77 9.07
N LYS A 10 10.35 2.02 9.46
CA LYS A 10 10.56 2.46 10.86
C LYS A 10 9.41 2.12 11.80
N ARG A 11 8.20 1.94 11.27
CA ARG A 11 6.99 1.68 12.04
C ARG A 11 6.21 0.55 11.40
N PRO A 12 6.82 -0.65 11.30
CA PRO A 12 6.22 -1.77 10.60
C PRO A 12 4.92 -2.17 11.29
N TRP A 13 3.98 -2.65 10.48
CA TRP A 13 2.80 -3.33 10.98
C TRP A 13 3.19 -4.65 11.63
N LYS A 14 2.33 -5.11 12.53
CA LYS A 14 2.48 -6.39 13.20
C LYS A 14 1.49 -7.36 12.58
N PHE A 15 1.92 -8.60 12.39
CA PHE A 15 1.10 -9.68 11.84
C PHE A 15 1.01 -10.83 12.86
N PRO A 16 0.18 -10.71 13.92
CA PRO A 16 0.09 -11.74 14.95
C PRO A 16 -0.31 -13.11 14.37
N GLY A 17 0.41 -14.15 14.75
CA GLY A 17 0.14 -15.52 14.29
C GLY A 17 0.71 -15.83 12.89
N VAL A 18 1.41 -14.90 12.26
CA VAL A 18 2.11 -15.09 10.98
C VAL A 18 3.62 -14.98 11.22
N GLU A 19 4.39 -15.82 10.57
CA GLU A 19 5.85 -15.76 10.62
C GLU A 19 6.36 -14.58 9.79
N THR A 20 7.28 -13.80 10.36
CA THR A 20 7.82 -12.58 9.74
C THR A 20 9.34 -12.56 9.80
N GLU A 21 10.00 -12.06 8.76
CA GLU A 21 11.45 -11.84 8.72
C GLU A 21 11.76 -10.42 8.23
N GLU A 22 12.77 -9.77 8.82
CA GLU A 22 13.32 -8.53 8.27
C GLU A 22 14.23 -8.85 7.07
N ALA A 23 14.07 -8.11 5.98
CA ALA A 23 14.88 -8.26 4.78
C ALA A 23 15.03 -6.91 4.08
N ARG A 24 16.04 -6.77 3.22
CA ARG A 24 16.15 -5.60 2.35
C ARG A 24 15.37 -5.86 1.06
N LEU A 25 14.26 -5.15 0.87
CA LEU A 25 13.42 -5.27 -0.32
C LEU A 25 13.83 -4.25 -1.38
N GLU A 26 13.75 -4.65 -2.65
CA GLU A 26 13.98 -3.71 -3.76
C GLU A 26 12.83 -2.71 -3.89
N THR A 27 11.59 -3.19 -3.70
CA THR A 27 10.35 -2.41 -3.83
C THR A 27 9.38 -2.78 -2.71
N GLY A 28 8.67 -1.77 -2.17
CA GLY A 28 7.67 -1.92 -1.12
C GLY A 28 8.25 -2.12 0.28
N ASP A 29 7.34 -2.12 1.25
CA ASP A 29 7.64 -2.31 2.67
C ASP A 29 7.37 -3.75 3.14
N TYR A 30 6.51 -4.48 2.43
CA TYR A 30 6.17 -5.86 2.74
C TYR A 30 6.14 -6.72 1.47
N SER A 31 6.59 -7.97 1.61
CA SER A 31 6.53 -8.97 0.56
C SER A 31 6.43 -10.39 1.14
N ILE A 32 6.56 -11.41 0.30
CA ILE A 32 6.50 -12.82 0.66
C ILE A 32 7.85 -13.46 0.37
N LYS A 33 8.36 -14.23 1.33
CA LYS A 33 9.61 -14.97 1.15
C LYS A 33 9.54 -15.94 -0.04
N GLY A 34 10.50 -15.85 -0.96
CA GLY A 34 10.56 -16.58 -2.23
C GLY A 34 9.75 -15.96 -3.38
N PHE A 35 9.10 -14.81 -3.16
CA PHE A 35 8.34 -14.06 -4.17
C PHE A 35 8.60 -12.54 -4.05
N GLU A 36 9.78 -12.18 -3.54
CA GLU A 36 10.17 -10.80 -3.23
C GLU A 36 10.24 -9.88 -4.45
N ASP A 37 10.45 -10.49 -5.61
CA ASP A 37 10.52 -9.87 -6.93
C ASP A 37 9.18 -9.88 -7.68
N ARG A 38 8.14 -10.49 -7.09
CA ARG A 38 6.82 -10.68 -7.73
C ARG A 38 5.70 -9.96 -7.02
N PHE A 39 5.79 -9.82 -5.70
CA PHE A 39 4.74 -9.18 -4.89
C PHE A 39 5.31 -8.10 -4.00
N ALA A 40 4.63 -6.97 -3.90
CA ALA A 40 5.00 -5.93 -2.95
C ALA A 40 3.80 -5.13 -2.46
N VAL A 41 3.80 -4.81 -1.17
CA VAL A 41 2.89 -3.84 -0.55
C VAL A 41 3.71 -2.66 -0.02
N GLU A 42 3.34 -1.47 -0.46
CA GLU A 42 3.86 -0.18 0.01
C GLU A 42 2.89 0.39 1.05
N ARG A 43 3.38 0.71 2.24
CA ARG A 43 2.60 1.39 3.28
C ARG A 43 2.79 2.89 3.14
N LYS A 44 1.70 3.64 3.08
CA LYS A 44 1.76 5.11 2.91
C LYS A 44 0.84 5.82 3.89
N SER A 45 1.36 6.85 4.57
CA SER A 45 0.50 7.76 5.33
C SER A 45 -0.16 8.76 4.40
N LEU A 46 -1.24 9.42 4.85
CA LEU A 46 -1.91 10.45 4.05
C LEU A 46 -0.98 11.63 3.70
N ASN A 47 -0.13 12.05 4.64
CA ASN A 47 0.85 13.12 4.41
C ASN A 47 1.90 12.72 3.38
N ASP A 48 2.39 11.48 3.46
CA ASP A 48 3.37 10.97 2.50
C ASP A 48 2.74 10.83 1.12
N LEU A 49 1.50 10.36 1.02
CA LEU A 49 0.76 10.29 -0.25
C LEU A 49 0.54 11.68 -0.85
N ALA A 50 0.08 12.65 -0.07
CA ALA A 50 -0.15 14.01 -0.56
C ALA A 50 1.15 14.67 -1.06
N THR A 51 2.27 14.39 -0.40
CA THR A 51 3.61 14.82 -0.84
C THR A 51 4.04 14.10 -2.12
N SER A 52 3.83 12.78 -2.17
CA SER A 52 4.13 11.92 -3.31
C SER A 52 3.32 12.27 -4.55
N VAL A 53 2.09 12.76 -4.42
CA VAL A 53 1.28 13.22 -5.56
C VAL A 53 1.63 14.66 -5.98
N GLY A 54 2.21 15.44 -5.06
CA GLY A 54 2.59 16.83 -5.24
C GLY A 54 4.06 17.02 -5.58
N SER A 55 4.87 17.40 -4.59
CA SER A 55 6.27 17.78 -4.81
C SER A 55 7.13 16.62 -5.29
N ASP A 56 6.78 15.38 -4.92
CA ASP A 56 7.59 14.18 -5.15
C ASP A 56 6.98 13.28 -6.24
N ARG A 57 6.10 13.86 -7.08
CA ARG A 57 5.34 13.13 -8.11
C ARG A 57 6.18 12.30 -9.05
N ASP A 58 7.25 12.88 -9.60
CA ASP A 58 8.10 12.18 -10.57
C ASP A 58 8.79 10.97 -9.92
N ARG A 59 9.18 11.11 -8.65
CA ARG A 59 9.77 10.00 -7.88
C ARG A 59 8.75 8.90 -7.62
N PHE A 60 7.54 9.26 -7.19
CA PHE A 60 6.49 8.28 -6.90
C PHE A 60 6.05 7.55 -8.18
N GLU A 61 5.93 8.27 -9.30
CA GLU A 61 5.64 7.65 -10.59
C GLU A 61 6.76 6.69 -11.02
N ALA A 62 8.03 7.03 -10.82
CA ALA A 62 9.15 6.14 -11.11
C ALA A 62 9.18 4.89 -10.22
N GLU A 63 8.76 5.00 -8.95
CA GLU A 63 8.58 3.85 -8.05
C GLU A 63 7.51 2.90 -8.58
N ILE A 64 6.35 3.41 -8.99
CA ILE A 64 5.27 2.61 -9.58
C ILE A 64 5.66 1.99 -10.92
N GLN A 65 6.42 2.72 -11.75
CA GLN A 65 6.93 2.20 -13.02
C GLN A 65 7.81 0.97 -12.81
N ARG A 66 8.72 1.00 -11.82
CA ARG A 66 9.52 -0.19 -11.46
C ARG A 66 8.65 -1.32 -10.94
N ALA A 67 7.61 -1.01 -10.18
CA ALA A 67 6.65 -2.00 -9.70
C ALA A 67 5.81 -2.64 -10.83
N GLN A 68 5.88 -2.17 -12.08
CA GLN A 68 5.18 -2.82 -13.20
C GLN A 68 5.83 -4.14 -13.64
N ASP A 69 7.08 -4.39 -13.25
CA ASP A 69 7.75 -5.67 -13.49
C ASP A 69 7.30 -6.76 -12.49
N PHE A 70 6.54 -6.38 -11.46
CA PHE A 70 5.95 -7.29 -10.47
C PHE A 70 4.63 -7.86 -11.00
N ASP A 71 4.20 -8.98 -10.42
CA ASP A 71 2.89 -9.57 -10.73
C ASP A 71 1.76 -8.77 -10.09
N GLU A 72 1.98 -8.27 -8.87
CA GLU A 72 0.99 -7.52 -8.09
C GLU A 72 1.69 -6.50 -7.18
N PHE A 73 1.20 -5.26 -7.16
CA PHE A 73 1.70 -4.18 -6.31
C PHE A 73 0.56 -3.36 -5.71
N ALA A 74 0.57 -3.17 -4.40
CA ALA A 74 -0.46 -2.38 -3.72
C ALA A 74 0.16 -1.26 -2.89
N VAL A 75 -0.47 -0.09 -2.91
CA VAL A 75 -0.22 1.01 -1.97
C VAL A 75 -1.36 1.04 -0.97
N VAL A 76 -1.08 0.65 0.27
CA VAL A 76 -2.05 0.68 1.37
C VAL A 76 -1.90 2.00 2.12
N VAL A 77 -2.94 2.83 2.05
CA VAL A 77 -2.98 4.18 2.59
C VAL A 77 -3.64 4.18 3.97
N GLU A 78 -2.94 4.67 4.99
CA GLU A 78 -3.43 4.76 6.39
C GLU A 78 -4.43 5.92 6.60
N ALA A 79 -5.40 6.06 5.70
CA ALA A 79 -6.44 7.07 5.74
C ALA A 79 -7.62 6.66 4.86
N SER A 80 -8.69 7.44 4.91
CA SER A 80 -9.87 7.37 4.04
C SER A 80 -9.81 8.43 2.93
N ARG A 81 -10.61 8.25 1.88
CA ARG A 81 -10.81 9.31 0.89
C ARG A 81 -11.47 10.56 1.49
N GLU A 82 -12.34 10.40 2.49
CA GLU A 82 -12.93 11.54 3.22
C GLU A 82 -11.85 12.39 3.93
N ASP A 83 -10.78 11.76 4.43
CA ASP A 83 -9.63 12.49 4.99
C ASP A 83 -8.97 13.38 3.94
N VAL A 84 -8.90 12.91 2.70
CA VAL A 84 -8.38 13.68 1.57
C VAL A 84 -9.31 14.84 1.24
N GLU A 85 -10.61 14.59 1.10
CA GLU A 85 -11.62 15.60 0.77
C GLU A 85 -11.66 16.74 1.80
N ALA A 86 -11.53 16.39 3.08
CA ALA A 86 -11.45 17.35 4.17
C ALA A 86 -10.07 18.01 4.33
N GLY A 87 -9.08 17.65 3.50
CA GLY A 87 -7.74 18.23 3.54
C GLY A 87 -6.96 17.92 4.81
N ARG A 88 -7.14 16.74 5.41
CA ARG A 88 -6.52 16.34 6.69
C ARG A 88 -5.04 15.94 6.54
N TYR A 89 -4.26 16.75 5.83
CA TYR A 89 -2.83 16.58 5.58
C TYR A 89 -2.11 17.93 5.46
N TYR A 90 -0.78 17.94 5.55
CA TYR A 90 0.01 19.17 5.63
C TYR A 90 0.29 19.85 4.28
N SER A 91 0.35 19.07 3.19
CA SER A 91 0.59 19.58 1.84
C SER A 91 -0.50 20.55 1.39
N GLN A 92 -0.14 21.53 0.55
CA GLN A 92 -1.09 22.47 -0.07
C GLN A 92 -1.70 21.92 -1.37
N ILE A 93 -1.41 20.66 -1.73
CA ILE A 93 -2.00 20.03 -2.91
C ILE A 93 -3.53 19.95 -2.76
N HIS A 94 -4.24 20.28 -3.84
CA HIS A 94 -5.68 20.21 -3.86
C HIS A 94 -6.17 18.75 -3.72
N PRO A 95 -7.20 18.46 -2.89
CA PRO A 95 -7.74 17.10 -2.70
C PRO A 95 -8.01 16.34 -4.00
N ASN A 96 -8.64 17.00 -4.99
CA ASN A 96 -8.89 16.43 -6.32
C ASN A 96 -7.64 15.90 -7.04
N ALA A 97 -6.46 16.46 -6.79
CA ALA A 97 -5.23 15.96 -7.40
C ALA A 97 -4.78 14.64 -6.75
N VAL A 98 -4.96 14.50 -5.42
CA VAL A 98 -4.70 13.26 -4.69
C VAL A 98 -5.70 12.18 -5.12
N LEU A 99 -7.00 12.44 -4.97
CA LEU A 99 -8.06 11.49 -5.34
C LEU A 99 -7.99 11.11 -6.82
N GLY A 100 -7.88 12.10 -7.70
CA GLY A 100 -7.79 11.87 -9.13
C GLY A 100 -6.53 11.10 -9.54
N THR A 101 -5.42 11.23 -8.80
CA THR A 101 -4.23 10.41 -9.04
C THR A 101 -4.47 8.97 -8.63
N THR A 102 -4.96 8.74 -7.40
CA THR A 102 -5.22 7.39 -6.88
C THR A 102 -6.32 6.64 -7.63
N GLU A 103 -7.28 7.35 -8.22
CA GLU A 103 -8.32 6.75 -9.06
C GLU A 103 -7.83 6.44 -10.47
N LYS A 104 -7.02 7.33 -11.07
CA LYS A 104 -6.63 7.21 -12.50
C LYS A 104 -5.41 6.33 -12.71
N TRP A 105 -4.48 6.30 -11.77
CA TRP A 105 -3.24 5.57 -11.92
C TRP A 105 -3.42 4.04 -12.05
N PRO A 106 -4.35 3.39 -11.34
CA PRO A 106 -4.67 1.97 -11.60
C PRO A 106 -5.11 1.66 -13.04
N TRP A 107 -5.64 2.64 -13.79
CA TRP A 107 -5.96 2.47 -15.22
C TRP A 107 -4.76 2.67 -16.15
N LYS A 108 -3.71 3.32 -15.64
CA LYS A 108 -2.46 3.59 -16.36
C LYS A 108 -1.41 2.51 -16.08
N PHE A 109 -1.45 1.92 -14.89
CA PHE A 109 -0.47 0.99 -14.36
C PHE A 109 -1.19 -0.29 -13.92
N ASP A 110 -1.15 -1.31 -14.76
CA ASP A 110 -1.93 -2.55 -14.61
C ASP A 110 -1.68 -3.29 -13.28
N ARG A 111 -0.48 -3.11 -12.71
CA ARG A 111 -0.06 -3.81 -11.49
C ARG A 111 -0.37 -3.06 -10.20
N LEU A 112 -0.95 -1.87 -10.29
CA LEU A 112 -1.13 -0.97 -9.15
C LEU A 112 -2.56 -0.99 -8.60
N GLU A 113 -2.68 -1.30 -7.32
CA GLU A 113 -3.91 -1.11 -6.53
C GLU A 113 -3.67 -0.07 -5.41
N PHE A 114 -4.65 0.81 -5.17
CA PHE A 114 -4.67 1.66 -3.97
C PHE A 114 -5.73 1.14 -3.01
N VAL A 115 -5.33 0.87 -1.76
CA VAL A 115 -6.24 0.42 -0.71
C VAL A 115 -6.33 1.46 0.39
N TRP A 116 -7.54 1.90 0.72
CA TRP A 116 -7.80 2.96 1.69
C TRP A 116 -8.17 2.37 3.04
N ALA A 117 -7.20 2.26 3.94
CA ALA A 117 -7.39 1.56 5.21
C ALA A 117 -8.25 2.35 6.23
N GLY A 118 -8.52 3.63 5.96
CA GLY A 118 -9.40 4.44 6.78
C GLY A 118 -10.89 4.30 6.48
N GLU A 119 -11.28 3.63 5.39
CA GLU A 119 -12.69 3.47 5.00
C GLU A 119 -13.34 2.28 5.72
N ASN A 120 -14.38 2.50 6.52
CA ASN A 120 -15.15 1.41 7.10
C ASN A 120 -15.90 0.60 6.01
N GLU A 121 -16.45 -0.57 6.38
CA GLU A 121 -17.12 -1.51 5.46
C GLU A 121 -18.28 -0.89 4.67
N ASP A 122 -18.87 0.20 5.17
CA ASP A 122 -19.97 0.92 4.53
C ASP A 122 -19.52 2.16 3.72
N GLY A 123 -18.23 2.51 3.73
CA GLY A 123 -17.68 3.68 3.02
C GLY A 123 -18.07 5.06 3.59
N VAL A 124 -18.59 5.12 4.82
CA VAL A 124 -19.14 6.34 5.45
C VAL A 124 -18.46 6.69 6.79
N GLY A 125 -17.72 5.77 7.38
CA GLY A 125 -17.05 5.93 8.66
C GLY A 125 -15.54 5.98 8.50
N VAL A 126 -14.94 7.08 8.95
CA VAL A 126 -13.50 7.27 9.01
C VAL A 126 -12.95 6.52 10.21
N ARG A 127 -12.09 5.51 9.99
CA ARG A 127 -11.28 4.93 11.07
C ARG A 127 -10.31 5.99 11.57
N ASP A 128 -10.12 6.08 12.89
CA ASP A 128 -9.00 6.83 13.43
C ASP A 128 -7.67 6.18 13.01
N LEU A 129 -6.56 6.91 13.16
CA LEU A 129 -5.27 6.43 12.68
C LEU A 129 -4.89 5.05 13.28
N PRO A 130 -5.03 4.80 14.60
CA PRO A 130 -4.81 3.45 15.15
C PRO A 130 -5.62 2.36 14.45
N ALA A 131 -6.93 2.55 14.29
CA ALA A 131 -7.78 1.55 13.64
C ALA A 131 -7.47 1.40 12.14
N ALA A 132 -7.09 2.49 11.45
CA ALA A 132 -6.65 2.44 10.06
C ALA A 132 -5.33 1.67 9.91
N ARG A 133 -4.41 1.78 10.87
CA ARG A 133 -3.17 0.97 10.88
C ARG A 133 -3.46 -0.50 11.09
N ASP A 134 -4.31 -0.84 12.05
CA ASP A 134 -4.68 -2.23 12.33
C ASP A 134 -5.38 -2.86 11.12
N TYR A 135 -6.30 -2.13 10.49
CA TYR A 135 -6.94 -2.56 9.25
C TYR A 135 -5.95 -2.67 8.09
N GLY A 136 -5.04 -1.70 7.93
CA GLY A 136 -3.99 -1.75 6.91
C GLY A 136 -3.09 -2.98 7.03
N ALA A 137 -2.77 -3.40 8.26
CA ALA A 137 -2.05 -4.65 8.53
C ALA A 137 -2.87 -5.88 8.12
N GLN A 138 -4.16 -5.94 8.49
CA GLN A 138 -5.06 -7.04 8.11
C GLN A 138 -5.20 -7.16 6.60
N GLU A 139 -5.34 -6.02 5.92
CA GLU A 139 -5.53 -5.95 4.49
C GLU A 139 -4.25 -6.30 3.74
N THR A 140 -3.09 -5.88 4.24
CA THR A 140 -1.78 -6.34 3.73
C THR A 140 -1.65 -7.84 3.84
N LEU A 141 -1.99 -8.44 4.98
CA LEU A 141 -2.00 -9.90 5.12
C LEU A 141 -2.94 -10.55 4.11
N ARG A 142 -4.15 -10.02 3.94
CA ARG A 142 -5.15 -10.53 2.99
C ARG A 142 -4.63 -10.49 1.54
N LEU A 143 -3.98 -9.40 1.14
CA LEU A 143 -3.39 -9.23 -0.19
C LEU A 143 -2.28 -10.26 -0.41
N LEU A 144 -1.32 -10.34 0.52
CA LEU A 144 -0.19 -11.27 0.41
C LEU A 144 -0.67 -12.73 0.39
N ASP A 145 -1.59 -13.13 1.28
CA ASP A 145 -2.15 -14.49 1.27
C ASP A 145 -2.85 -14.81 -0.06
N ARG A 146 -3.67 -13.87 -0.58
CA ARG A 146 -4.36 -14.03 -1.88
C ARG A 146 -3.36 -14.26 -3.01
N TRP A 147 -2.30 -13.45 -3.07
CA TRP A 147 -1.27 -13.55 -4.10
C TRP A 147 -0.44 -14.82 -3.98
N TYR A 148 -0.06 -15.19 -2.75
CA TYR A 148 0.63 -16.44 -2.48
C TYR A 148 -0.18 -17.65 -2.92
N LEU A 149 -1.46 -17.72 -2.59
CA LEU A 149 -2.33 -18.84 -2.98
C LEU A 149 -2.50 -18.92 -4.50
N LYS A 150 -2.66 -17.78 -5.19
CA LYS A 150 -2.71 -17.71 -6.66
C LYS A 150 -1.42 -18.24 -7.29
N ALA A 151 -0.27 -17.77 -6.82
CA ALA A 151 1.02 -18.22 -7.34
C ALA A 151 1.30 -19.70 -7.01
N ALA A 152 0.90 -20.16 -5.83
CA ALA A 152 1.03 -21.56 -5.43
C ALA A 152 0.12 -22.47 -6.26
N SER A 153 -1.09 -22.02 -6.62
CA SER A 153 -1.98 -22.81 -7.49
C SER A 153 -1.46 -22.93 -8.91
N ASP A 154 -0.78 -21.90 -9.44
CA ASP A 154 -0.23 -21.93 -10.79
C ASP A 154 0.99 -22.86 -10.95
N LEU A 155 1.55 -23.34 -9.82
CA LEU A 155 2.68 -24.27 -9.79
C LEU A 155 2.25 -25.76 -9.84
N PHE A 156 0.96 -26.06 -9.74
CA PHE A 156 0.39 -27.42 -9.74
C PHE A 156 -0.67 -27.61 -10.83
#